data_AF-A0AA37FSV7-F1
#
_entry.id   AF-A0AA37FSV7-F1
#
_cell.length_a   1.000
_cell.length_b   1.000
_cell.length_c   1.000
_cell.angle_alpha   90.00
_cell.angle_beta   90.00
_cell.angle_gamma   90.00
#
_symmetry.space_group_name_H-M   'P 1'
#
loop_
_entity.id
_entity.type
_entity.pdbx_description
1 polymer ?
#
loop_
_entity_poly.entity_id
_entity_poly.type
_entity_poly.pdbx_seq_one_letter_code
_entity_poly.pdbx_strand_id
1 'polypeptide(L)'
;MTDLFELEAPLDDQGTTEAGPAHMRPSAPLSQLARHWEAARGEFDCANMFAGHPDIESHIAELLALGAIRAVYWLALGSGEVALAREIAEWWADCEPLHGLGETIK
;
A
#
# COMPACT_ATOMS: atom_id res chain seq x y z
N MET A 1 -31.13 -38.82 -43.73
CA MET A 1 -30.94 -37.36 -43.53
C MET A 1 -32.14 -36.90 -42.73
N THR A 2 -32.08 -36.56 -41.44
CA THR A 2 -31.01 -36.22 -40.50
C THR A 2 -31.58 -36.55 -39.12
N ASP A 3 -31.05 -37.56 -38.42
CA ASP A 3 -31.36 -37.75 -37.00
C ASP A 3 -30.55 -36.73 -36.21
N LEU A 4 -31.30 -35.84 -35.59
CA LEU A 4 -30.88 -34.72 -34.78
C LEU A 4 -30.27 -35.29 -33.49
N PHE A 5 -28.97 -35.06 -33.28
CA PHE A 5 -28.32 -35.38 -32.01
C PHE A 5 -28.99 -34.55 -30.90
N GLU A 6 -29.99 -35.13 -30.21
CA GLU A 6 -30.41 -34.63 -28.89
C GLU A 6 -29.32 -35.03 -27.89
N LEU A 7 -28.31 -34.17 -27.79
CA LEU A 7 -27.33 -34.22 -26.71
C LEU A 7 -27.97 -33.50 -25.52
N GLU A 8 -28.62 -34.27 -24.65
CA GLU A 8 -29.14 -33.75 -23.38
C GLU A 8 -27.97 -33.25 -22.53
N ALA A 9 -27.94 -31.94 -22.27
CA ALA A 9 -26.92 -31.32 -21.44
C ALA A 9 -27.06 -31.86 -20.00
N PRO A 10 -25.97 -32.31 -19.35
CA PRO A 10 -26.04 -32.60 -17.93
C PRO A 10 -26.47 -31.32 -17.21
N LEU A 11 -27.59 -31.39 -16.49
CA LEU A 11 -27.95 -30.38 -15.50
C LEU A 11 -26.83 -30.40 -14.46
N ASP A 12 -25.97 -29.38 -14.50
CA ASP A 12 -25.05 -29.07 -13.41
C ASP A 12 -25.88 -28.67 -12.18
N ASP A 13 -26.33 -29.71 -11.47
CA ASP A 13 -27.04 -29.64 -10.20
C ASP A 13 -26.06 -29.10 -9.15
N GLN A 14 -26.05 -27.78 -9.01
CA GLN A 14 -25.87 -27.04 -7.76
C GLN A 14 -24.95 -27.70 -6.71
N GLY A 15 -23.68 -27.88 -7.05
CA GLY A 15 -22.61 -28.08 -6.08
C GLY A 15 -22.01 -26.72 -5.75
N THR A 16 -22.20 -26.25 -4.52
CA THR A 16 -21.49 -25.13 -3.90
C THR A 16 -20.07 -24.97 -4.47
N THR A 17 -19.74 -23.79 -4.97
CA THR A 17 -18.37 -23.39 -5.26
C THR A 17 -17.56 -23.54 -3.98
N GLU A 18 -16.92 -24.70 -3.80
CA GLU A 18 -15.92 -24.89 -2.76
C GLU A 18 -14.77 -23.96 -3.11
N ALA A 19 -14.82 -22.74 -2.56
CA ALA A 19 -13.67 -21.87 -2.49
C ALA A 19 -12.58 -22.70 -1.84
N GLY A 20 -11.59 -23.12 -2.65
CA GLY A 20 -10.50 -23.98 -2.23
C GLY A 20 -9.86 -23.52 -0.92
N PRO A 21 -9.15 -24.42 -0.23
CA PRO A 21 -8.74 -24.22 1.16
C PRO A 21 -8.08 -22.86 1.34
N ALA A 22 -8.32 -22.19 2.49
CA ALA A 22 -8.01 -20.77 2.69
C ALA A 22 -6.57 -20.35 2.31
N HIS A 23 -5.61 -21.28 2.31
CA HIS A 23 -4.23 -21.07 1.88
C HIS A 23 -4.02 -20.96 0.35
N MET A 24 -5.03 -21.32 -0.46
CA MET A 24 -5.03 -21.18 -1.92
C MET A 24 -5.75 -19.90 -2.39
N ARG A 25 -6.34 -19.12 -1.47
CA ARG A 25 -6.85 -17.80 -1.82
C ARG A 25 -5.66 -16.89 -2.12
N PRO A 26 -5.65 -16.18 -3.27
CA PRO A 26 -4.70 -15.10 -3.47
C PRO A 26 -4.77 -14.17 -2.26
N SER A 27 -3.63 -13.85 -1.66
CA SER A 27 -3.59 -12.82 -0.61
C SER A 27 -4.32 -11.59 -1.12
N ALA A 28 -5.16 -10.99 -0.27
CA ALA A 28 -5.92 -9.81 -0.65
C ALA A 28 -4.96 -8.81 -1.32
N PRO A 29 -5.33 -8.22 -2.48
CA PRO A 29 -4.46 -7.29 -3.17
C PRO A 29 -4.08 -6.18 -2.19
N LEU A 30 -2.78 -6.06 -1.92
CA LEU A 30 -2.25 -5.02 -1.03
C LEU A 30 -2.71 -3.66 -1.55
N SER A 31 -3.16 -2.80 -0.64
CA SER A 31 -3.55 -1.43 -0.99
C SER A 31 -2.43 -0.76 -1.79
N GLN A 32 -2.81 -0.08 -2.87
CA GLN A 32 -1.86 0.69 -3.65
C GLN A 32 -1.23 1.80 -2.79
N LEU A 33 -1.98 2.40 -1.87
CA LEU A 33 -1.46 3.40 -0.94
C LEU A 33 -0.46 2.79 0.04
N ALA A 34 -0.70 1.57 0.52
CA ALA A 34 0.26 0.87 1.38
C ALA A 34 1.60 0.60 0.67
N ARG A 35 1.57 0.27 -0.63
CA ARG A 35 2.79 0.15 -1.42
C ARG A 35 3.51 1.48 -1.61
N HIS A 36 2.78 2.57 -1.85
CA HIS A 36 3.37 3.90 -1.98
C HIS A 36 3.98 4.38 -0.66
N TRP A 37 3.34 4.04 0.45
CA TRP A 37 3.88 4.24 1.79
C TRP A 37 5.23 3.55 1.97
N GLU A 38 5.32 2.24 1.70
CA GLU A 38 6.59 1.51 1.85
C GLU A 38 7.69 2.05 0.94
N ALA A 39 7.36 2.39 -0.31
CA ALA A 39 8.32 2.99 -1.22
C ALA A 39 8.87 4.34 -0.70
N ALA A 40 7.97 5.24 -0.27
CA ALA A 40 8.36 6.55 0.22
C ALA A 40 9.16 6.47 1.54
N ARG A 41 8.82 5.53 2.42
CA ARG A 41 9.59 5.26 3.64
C ARG A 41 10.99 4.74 3.32
N GLY A 42 11.11 3.81 2.37
CA GLY A 42 12.41 3.32 1.90
C GLY A 42 13.29 4.42 1.29
N GLU A 43 12.69 5.33 0.53
CA GLU A 43 13.38 6.51 -0.03
C GLU A 43 13.88 7.45 1.07
N PHE A 44 13.06 7.70 2.09
CA PHE A 44 13.48 8.47 3.27
C PHE A 44 14.65 7.80 3.99
N ASP A 45 14.58 6.49 4.26
CA ASP A 45 15.65 5.75 4.92
C ASP A 45 16.96 5.78 4.10
N CYS A 46 16.87 5.68 2.77
CA CYS A 46 18.03 5.81 1.88
C CYS A 46 18.65 7.20 1.93
N ALA A 47 17.83 8.26 1.91
CA ALA A 47 18.31 9.64 2.01
C ALA A 47 18.93 9.90 3.39
N ASN A 48 18.33 9.37 4.45
CA ASN A 48 18.80 9.54 5.82
C ASN A 48 20.08 8.72 6.12
N MET A 49 20.38 7.67 5.35
CA MET A 49 21.64 6.90 5.49
C MET A 49 22.89 7.77 5.26
N PHE A 50 22.75 8.89 4.54
CA PHE A 50 23.80 9.87 4.30
C PHE A 50 23.68 11.12 5.19
N ALA A 51 22.78 11.11 6.18
CA ALA A 51 22.58 12.24 7.10
C ALA A 51 23.89 12.58 7.81
N GLY A 52 24.35 13.83 7.62
CA GLY A 52 25.64 14.32 8.11
C GLY A 52 26.67 14.58 7.00
N HIS A 53 26.46 14.09 5.79
CA HIS A 53 27.16 14.60 4.60
C HIS A 53 26.42 15.84 4.07
N PRO A 54 27.10 16.97 3.83
CA PRO A 54 26.49 18.21 3.34
C PRO A 54 26.11 18.13 1.85
N ASP A 55 25.77 16.94 1.36
CA ASP A 55 25.37 16.76 -0.01
C ASP A 55 23.93 17.28 -0.20
N ILE A 56 23.81 18.28 -1.08
CA ILE A 56 22.55 18.97 -1.37
C ILE A 56 21.53 17.97 -1.94
N GLU A 57 21.99 16.98 -2.71
CA GLU A 57 21.12 15.96 -3.32
C GLU A 57 20.44 15.08 -2.27
N SER A 58 21.16 14.70 -1.22
CA SER A 58 20.63 13.89 -0.10
C SER A 58 19.52 14.62 0.65
N HIS A 59 19.70 15.93 0.91
CA HIS A 59 18.70 16.72 1.60
C HIS A 59 17.44 16.95 0.74
N ILE A 60 17.61 17.16 -0.57
CA ILE A 60 16.48 17.26 -1.49
C ILE A 60 15.71 15.93 -1.55
N ALA A 61 16.42 14.80 -1.62
CA ALA A 61 15.81 13.47 -1.62
C ALA A 61 14.99 13.20 -0.34
N GLU A 62 15.52 13.57 0.83
CA GLU A 62 14.82 13.48 2.10
C GLU A 62 13.52 14.29 2.11
N LEU A 63 13.58 15.56 1.67
CA LEU A 63 12.39 16.42 1.59
C LEU A 63 11.34 15.90 0.61
N LEU A 64 11.77 15.33 -0.53
CA LEU A 64 10.87 14.71 -1.50
C LEU A 64 10.17 13.48 -0.91
N ALA A 65 10.91 12.63 -0.21
CA ALA A 65 10.35 11.46 0.47
C ALA A 65 9.33 11.87 1.55
N LEU A 66 9.66 12.86 2.39
CA LEU A 66 8.73 13.40 3.39
C LEU A 66 7.47 14.01 2.75
N GLY A 67 7.62 14.70 1.62
CA GLY A 67 6.50 15.20 0.83
C GLY A 67 5.59 14.08 0.30
N ALA A 68 6.19 13.00 -0.21
CA ALA A 68 5.46 11.82 -0.67
C ALA A 68 4.70 11.14 0.48
N ILE A 69 5.36 10.93 1.64
CA ILE A 69 4.74 10.35 2.84
C ILE A 69 3.52 11.15 3.27
N ARG A 70 3.64 12.48 3.32
CA ARG A 70 2.53 13.37 3.67
C ARG A 70 1.38 13.29 2.66
N ALA A 71 1.67 13.18 1.37
CA ALA A 71 0.64 12.98 0.35
C ALA A 71 -0.10 11.65 0.54
N VAL A 72 0.64 10.56 0.81
CA VAL A 72 0.04 9.24 1.07
C VAL A 72 -0.84 9.25 2.31
N TYR A 73 -0.44 9.94 3.40
CA TYR A 73 -1.28 10.09 4.59
C TYR A 73 -2.64 10.73 4.27
N TRP A 74 -2.65 11.88 3.59
CA TRP A 74 -3.91 12.57 3.29
C TRP A 74 -4.79 11.79 2.30
N LEU A 75 -4.17 11.07 1.35
CA LEU A 75 -4.89 10.16 0.46
C LEU A 75 -5.49 8.99 1.24
N ALA A 76 -4.73 8.34 2.13
CA ALA A 76 -5.21 7.24 2.95
C ALA A 76 -6.39 7.67 3.82
N LEU A 77 -6.29 8.85 4.45
CA LEU A 77 -7.36 9.41 5.27
C LEU A 77 -8.61 9.71 4.43
N GLY A 78 -8.44 10.34 3.25
CA GLY A 78 -9.54 10.66 2.33
C GLY A 78 -10.20 9.43 1.69
N SER A 79 -9.44 8.34 1.51
CA SER A 79 -9.93 7.06 0.98
C SER A 79 -10.52 6.13 2.04
N GLY A 80 -10.48 6.51 3.32
CA GLY A 80 -11.00 5.69 4.42
C GLY A 80 -10.06 4.57 4.88
N GLU A 81 -8.80 4.56 4.42
CA GLU A 81 -7.75 3.65 4.87
C GLU A 81 -7.15 4.11 6.22
N VAL A 82 -8.00 4.20 7.24
CA VAL A 82 -7.66 4.78 8.56
C VAL A 82 -6.48 4.07 9.24
N ALA A 83 -6.36 2.74 9.07
CA ALA A 83 -5.26 1.99 9.63
C ALA A 83 -3.90 2.43 9.06
N LEU A 84 -3.83 2.63 7.74
CA LEU A 84 -2.63 3.12 7.06
C LEU A 84 -2.33 4.57 7.43
N ALA A 85 -3.35 5.44 7.43
CA ALA A 85 -3.17 6.83 7.83
C ALA A 85 -2.63 6.95 9.26
N ARG A 86 -3.13 6.11 10.17
CA ARG A 86 -2.65 6.03 11.54
C ARG A 86 -1.20 5.54 11.63
N GLU A 87 -0.83 4.49 10.89
CA GLU A 87 0.55 4.01 10.84
C GLU A 87 1.52 5.12 10.41
N ILE A 88 1.14 5.88 9.38
CA ILE A 88 1.94 7.01 8.89
C ILE A 88 2.05 8.12 9.94
N ALA A 89 0.96 8.42 10.64
CA ALA A 89 0.95 9.44 11.70
C ALA A 89 1.85 9.05 12.89
N GLU A 90 1.78 7.79 13.32
CA GLU A 90 2.66 7.24 14.36
C GLU A 90 4.13 7.32 13.94
N TRP A 91 4.45 6.88 12.71
CA TRP A 91 5.81 7.00 12.17
C TRP A 91 6.29 8.46 12.08
N TRP A 92 5.43 9.38 11.64
CA TRP A 92 5.78 10.81 11.54
C TRP A 92 6.12 11.40 12.90
N ALA A 93 5.36 11.06 13.94
CA ALA A 93 5.65 11.49 15.30
C ALA A 93 7.00 10.96 15.80
N ASP A 94 7.33 9.70 15.50
CA ASP A 94 8.62 9.10 15.87
C ASP A 94 9.80 9.73 15.11
N CYS A 95 9.58 10.15 13.86
CA CYS A 95 10.61 10.77 13.01
C CYS A 95 10.68 12.31 13.14
N GLU A 96 9.77 12.96 13.86
CA GLU A 96 9.75 14.41 14.06
C GLU A 96 11.10 15.00 14.52
N PRO A 97 11.84 14.38 15.46
CA PRO A 97 13.15 14.86 15.88
C PRO A 97 14.23 14.80 14.79
N LEU A 98 14.03 13.97 13.77
CA LEU A 98 14.99 13.78 12.67
C LEU A 98 14.78 14.82 11.57
N HIS A 99 13.54 14.99 11.11
CA HIS A 99 13.25 15.88 9.98
C HIS A 99 12.87 17.32 10.39
N GLY A 100 12.49 17.56 11.65
CA GLY A 100 12.25 18.91 12.18
C GLY A 100 11.10 19.70 11.53
N LEU A 101 10.15 19.01 10.89
CA LEU A 101 9.00 19.63 10.20
C LEU A 101 7.76 19.79 11.10
N GLY A 102 7.85 19.40 12.37
CA GLY A 102 6.77 19.49 13.37
C GLY A 102 5.56 18.59 13.09
N GLU A 103 4.47 18.82 13.82
CA GLU A 103 3.24 18.00 13.86
C GLU A 103 2.30 18.20 12.65
N THR A 104 2.81 18.06 11.43
CA THR A 104 2.03 18.30 10.21
C THR A 104 1.04 17.16 9.89
N ILE A 105 1.20 15.99 10.52
CA ILE A 105 0.38 14.78 10.38
C ILE A 105 -0.09 14.35 11.79
N LYS A 106 -1.35 13.90 11.93
CA LYS A 106 -1.97 13.51 13.22
C LYS A 106 -2.91 12.31 13.13
#